data_AF-A0AAD7KVH7-F1
#
_entry.id   AF-A0AAD7KVH7-F1
#
_cell.length_a   1.000
_cell.length_b   1.000
_cell.length_c   1.000
_cell.angle_alpha   90.00
_cell.angle_beta   90.00
_cell.angle_gamma   90.00
#
_symmetry.space_group_name_H-M   'P 1'
#
loop_
_entity.id
_entity.type
_entity.pdbx_description
1 polymer ?
#
loop_
_entity_poly.entity_id
_entity_poly.type
_entity_poly.pdbx_seq_one_letter_code
_entity_poly.pdbx_strand_id
1 'polypeptide(L)'
;MSCTACNLGASVKLHSTTHLGFSDPFKSRGHYIFQKSSAFSVEPLNLSSTNHWATRGFSQFHGFRSSHSVFRCVAENSEVSVSAGAQKKSDSQERVVVLVIGGGGREHALCYALQRSPSCDAVFCAPGNAGISNSGNATCISDLDIFDSAAVISFCHKWDVGLVVVGPEAPLVSGLANDLVKAGIPTFGPSAEAAALEGSKNFMKHLCDKYEIPTAKYKTFTDPSAAKQYVQEQGAPIVIKADGLAAGKGVVVAMTVEEAHEAVESMLVKGIFGSAGCRVIVEEFLEGEEVSFFALVDGEDAIPLESAQDHKRVGDGDTGPNTGGMGAYSPAPILTEELQSLVMKSIIIPTVKGMSAEGCKFVGVLYAGLMIEKKSGLPKLIEYNVRFGDPECQVLMVRLESDLAQVLLAACRGQLSGVSLNWSPGSSMVVVMANKGYPGAYEKGSLIRKLEEAENVVPNVKIFHAGTAFDSEGYFIATGGRVLGVTAKGSNLQEARDKAYRAVEEINWPRGFYRRDIGWRALPQK
;
A
#
# COMPACT_ATOMS: atom_id res chain seq x y z
N MET A 1 5.18 42.75 -22.12
CA MET A 1 5.38 44.00 -21.35
C MET A 1 5.87 43.59 -19.98
N SER A 2 7.03 44.12 -19.60
CA SER A 2 7.68 43.98 -18.30
C SER A 2 6.89 44.63 -17.17
N CYS A 3 7.30 44.29 -15.92
CA CYS A 3 7.12 45.00 -14.64
C CYS A 3 6.37 44.17 -13.58
N THR A 4 6.75 44.06 -12.30
CA THR A 4 7.95 44.46 -11.53
C THR A 4 7.85 43.70 -10.20
N ALA A 5 8.97 43.23 -9.66
CA ALA A 5 9.07 42.67 -8.31
C ALA A 5 9.02 43.77 -7.25
N CYS A 6 8.24 43.58 -6.18
CA CYS A 6 8.33 44.38 -4.96
C CYS A 6 8.66 43.46 -3.77
N ASN A 7 9.89 43.60 -3.27
CA ASN A 7 10.35 43.12 -1.98
C ASN A 7 9.84 44.05 -0.88
N LEU A 8 9.26 43.50 0.19
CA LEU A 8 9.11 44.18 1.47
C LEU A 8 9.60 43.22 2.57
N GLY A 9 10.78 43.55 3.11
CA GLY A 9 11.34 42.90 4.28
C GLY A 9 10.72 43.43 5.57
N ALA A 10 10.53 42.54 6.54
CA ALA A 10 10.25 42.90 7.92
C ALA A 10 11.25 42.20 8.85
N SER A 11 12.09 43.02 9.48
CA SER A 11 13.09 42.64 10.48
C SER A 11 12.42 42.57 11.86
N VAL A 12 12.55 41.44 12.57
CA VAL A 12 12.12 41.31 13.97
C VAL A 12 13.35 41.35 14.88
N LYS A 13 13.39 42.37 15.74
CA LYS A 13 14.37 42.55 16.83
C LYS A 13 14.01 41.62 17.99
N LEU A 14 14.95 40.82 18.46
CA LEU A 14 14.86 40.10 19.74
C LEU A 14 15.45 40.98 20.85
N HIS A 15 14.67 41.20 21.91
CA HIS A 15 15.11 41.84 23.14
C HIS A 15 15.72 40.83 24.11
N SER A 16 16.88 41.20 24.63
CA SER A 16 17.61 40.53 25.71
C SER A 16 17.11 40.98 27.07
N THR A 17 16.91 40.04 27.99
CA THR A 17 16.92 40.30 29.44
C THR A 17 17.70 39.20 30.16
N THR A 18 18.87 39.59 30.66
CA THR A 18 19.63 39.06 31.81
C THR A 18 18.82 39.20 33.12
N HIS A 19 18.98 38.48 34.25
CA HIS A 19 20.09 37.77 34.91
C HIS A 19 19.54 36.83 36.02
N LEU A 20 20.43 35.95 36.54
CA LEU A 20 20.54 35.29 37.87
C LEU A 20 20.41 33.76 37.74
N GLY A 21 21.39 32.89 38.05
CA GLY A 21 22.62 32.99 38.84
C GLY A 21 22.73 31.74 39.76
N PHE A 22 23.88 31.05 39.75
CA PHE A 22 24.31 29.89 40.59
C PHE A 22 23.81 28.49 40.19
N SER A 23 24.60 27.41 40.15
CA SER A 23 26.02 27.16 40.44
C SER A 23 26.40 25.77 39.87
N ASP A 24 27.52 25.68 39.14
CA ASP A 24 28.22 24.43 38.80
C ASP A 24 29.18 24.08 39.96
N PRO A 25 29.47 22.80 40.28
CA PRO A 25 30.42 22.06 39.44
C PRO A 25 30.25 20.52 39.42
N PHE A 26 30.61 19.85 38.32
CA PHE A 26 31.61 18.77 38.33
C PHE A 26 32.02 18.37 36.91
N LYS A 27 33.31 18.53 36.62
CA LYS A 27 34.01 18.09 35.40
C LYS A 27 34.24 16.58 35.45
N SER A 28 34.01 15.88 34.35
CA SER A 28 34.89 14.78 33.93
C SER A 28 35.02 14.75 32.41
N ARG A 29 36.27 14.79 31.96
CA ARG A 29 36.70 14.71 30.56
C ARG A 29 36.75 13.24 30.14
N GLY A 30 36.17 12.91 28.99
CA GLY A 30 36.38 11.66 28.29
C GLY A 30 36.83 11.95 26.86
N HIS A 31 38.07 11.61 26.54
CA HIS A 31 38.68 11.76 25.22
C HIS A 31 38.01 10.84 24.18
N TYR A 32 37.54 11.41 23.08
CA TYR A 32 37.21 10.67 21.86
C TYR A 32 38.49 10.36 21.08
N ILE A 33 38.82 9.08 20.95
CA ILE A 33 39.81 8.58 20.00
C ILE A 33 39.04 8.08 18.78
N PHE A 34 39.17 8.79 17.66
CA PHE A 34 38.77 8.30 16.34
C PHE A 34 39.82 7.29 15.85
N GLN A 35 39.44 6.02 15.71
CA GLN A 35 40.18 5.06 14.88
C GLN A 35 39.42 4.82 13.58
N LYS A 36 40.06 5.19 12.48
CA LYS A 36 39.74 4.80 11.09
C LYS A 36 40.25 3.38 10.85
N SER A 37 39.39 2.51 10.31
CA SER A 37 39.66 1.47 9.29
C SER A 37 38.53 0.43 9.37
N SER A 38 37.80 0.13 8.30
CA SER A 38 38.32 -0.73 7.24
C SER A 38 37.46 -0.57 5.98
N ALA A 39 38.14 -0.37 4.85
CA ALA A 39 37.56 -0.37 3.53
C ALA A 39 37.38 -1.81 3.05
N PHE A 40 36.16 -2.18 2.64
CA PHE A 40 35.93 -3.36 1.81
C PHE A 40 35.97 -2.94 0.35
N SER A 41 36.98 -3.41 -0.38
CA SER A 41 37.11 -3.31 -1.82
C SER A 41 36.32 -4.44 -2.49
N VAL A 42 35.41 -4.08 -3.39
CA VAL A 42 34.76 -5.02 -4.32
C VAL A 42 35.35 -4.75 -5.71
N GLU A 43 36.09 -5.73 -6.25
CA GLU A 43 36.60 -5.67 -7.62
C GLU A 43 35.49 -6.03 -8.62
N PRO A 44 35.41 -5.35 -9.77
CA PRO A 44 34.48 -5.71 -10.84
C PRO A 44 35.04 -6.88 -11.68
N LEU A 45 34.24 -7.94 -11.82
CA LEU A 45 34.50 -9.03 -12.76
C LEU A 45 34.30 -8.55 -14.20
N ASN A 46 35.42 -8.38 -14.91
CA ASN A 46 35.44 -8.20 -16.36
C ASN A 46 35.13 -9.54 -17.07
N LEU A 47 34.05 -9.54 -17.86
CA LEU A 47 33.79 -10.55 -18.88
C LEU A 47 34.81 -10.39 -20.02
N SER A 48 35.63 -11.42 -20.25
CA SER A 48 36.35 -11.58 -21.51
C SER A 48 35.99 -12.92 -22.14
N SER A 49 35.53 -12.81 -23.38
CA SER A 49 35.19 -13.89 -24.30
C SER A 49 36.44 -14.51 -24.91
N THR A 50 36.61 -15.83 -24.83
CA THR A 50 37.39 -16.59 -25.82
C THR A 50 36.84 -18.00 -25.99
N ASN A 51 36.38 -18.28 -27.21
CA ASN A 51 36.13 -19.61 -27.75
C ASN A 51 37.44 -20.41 -27.87
N HIS A 52 37.48 -21.67 -27.46
CA HIS A 52 38.34 -22.68 -28.06
C HIS A 52 37.67 -24.07 -28.05
N TRP A 53 37.57 -24.64 -29.26
CA TRP A 53 37.30 -26.05 -29.54
C TRP A 53 38.58 -26.86 -29.36
N ALA A 54 38.50 -28.07 -28.77
CA ALA A 54 39.20 -29.28 -29.25
C ALA A 54 38.87 -30.54 -28.41
N THR A 55 38.12 -31.43 -29.08
CA THR A 55 38.07 -32.90 -29.11
C THR A 55 39.01 -33.83 -28.31
N ARG A 56 38.44 -35.03 -28.03
CA ARG A 56 38.99 -36.40 -27.78
C ARG A 56 39.13 -36.78 -26.29
N GLY A 57 38.70 -37.96 -25.81
CA GLY A 57 38.28 -39.19 -26.48
C GLY A 57 37.62 -40.22 -25.54
N PHE A 58 37.18 -41.31 -26.17
CA PHE A 58 36.31 -42.42 -25.75
C PHE A 58 36.84 -43.38 -24.66
N SER A 59 35.91 -43.98 -23.90
CA SER A 59 35.79 -45.45 -23.64
C SER A 59 34.40 -45.77 -23.04
N GLN A 60 33.43 -46.27 -23.82
CA GLN A 60 32.96 -47.67 -23.94
C GLN A 60 32.47 -48.38 -22.66
N PHE A 61 31.18 -48.77 -22.65
CA PHE A 61 30.58 -50.09 -22.31
C PHE A 61 29.05 -50.00 -22.58
N HIS A 62 28.54 -50.44 -23.74
CA HIS A 62 27.84 -51.71 -24.04
C HIS A 62 26.50 -51.99 -23.32
N GLY A 63 25.43 -52.11 -24.12
CA GLY A 63 24.43 -53.17 -23.89
C GLY A 63 22.96 -52.90 -24.29
N PHE A 64 22.54 -53.44 -25.46
CA PHE A 64 21.19 -53.98 -25.80
C PHE A 64 19.99 -52.98 -25.89
N ARG A 65 19.00 -53.08 -26.79
CA ARG A 65 18.58 -54.04 -27.83
C ARG A 65 17.58 -53.32 -28.77
N SER A 66 17.60 -53.67 -30.06
CA SER A 66 16.67 -53.20 -31.10
C SER A 66 15.37 -54.01 -31.18
N SER A 67 14.28 -53.39 -31.61
CA SER A 67 13.19 -54.07 -32.32
C SER A 67 12.76 -53.25 -33.55
N HIS A 68 12.71 -53.94 -34.69
CA HIS A 68 12.17 -53.45 -35.95
C HIS A 68 10.66 -53.70 -36.00
N SER A 69 9.90 -52.77 -36.57
CA SER A 69 8.64 -53.07 -37.23
C SER A 69 8.53 -52.25 -38.52
N VAL A 70 8.52 -52.97 -39.65
CA VAL A 70 8.19 -52.48 -40.97
C VAL A 70 6.73 -52.88 -41.21
N PHE A 71 5.84 -51.93 -41.48
CA PHE A 71 4.57 -52.22 -42.15
C PHE A 71 4.16 -51.10 -43.09
N ARG A 72 3.47 -51.55 -44.15
CA ARG A 72 3.27 -50.95 -45.47
C ARG A 72 2.49 -49.63 -45.49
N CYS A 73 2.87 -48.82 -46.47
CA CYS A 73 2.15 -47.70 -47.04
C CYS A 73 0.88 -48.17 -47.78
N VAL A 74 -0.26 -47.56 -47.48
CA VAL A 74 -1.38 -47.35 -48.41
C VAL A 74 -1.77 -45.88 -48.27
N ALA A 75 -1.68 -45.17 -49.38
CA ALA A 75 -2.02 -43.77 -49.52
C ALA A 75 -3.53 -43.61 -49.72
N GLU A 76 -4.12 -42.59 -49.10
CA GLU A 76 -5.22 -41.83 -49.70
C GLU A 76 -5.30 -40.41 -49.11
N ASN A 77 -5.13 -39.46 -50.04
CA ASN A 77 -5.26 -38.00 -50.06
C ASN A 77 -6.03 -37.31 -48.89
N SER A 78 -5.58 -36.16 -48.38
CA SER A 78 -5.70 -34.90 -49.13
C SER A 78 -4.95 -33.72 -48.47
N GLU A 79 -4.24 -32.98 -49.34
CA GLU A 79 -3.93 -31.54 -49.33
C GLU A 79 -3.38 -30.87 -48.04
N VAL A 80 -2.04 -30.78 -47.98
CA VAL A 80 -1.33 -29.77 -47.17
C VAL A 80 -1.10 -28.54 -48.03
N SER A 81 -1.77 -27.43 -47.69
CA SER A 81 -1.39 -26.10 -48.17
C SER A 81 -0.26 -25.56 -47.29
N VAL A 82 0.82 -25.12 -47.95
CA VAL A 82 1.99 -24.51 -47.32
C VAL A 82 1.62 -23.07 -46.94
N SER A 83 1.54 -22.76 -45.65
CA SER A 83 1.65 -21.39 -45.16
C SER A 83 3.03 -21.21 -44.53
N ALA A 84 3.77 -20.22 -45.04
CA ALA A 84 5.06 -19.83 -44.51
C ALA A 84 4.89 -19.43 -43.04
N GLY A 85 5.38 -20.27 -42.13
CA GLY A 85 5.41 -19.99 -40.71
C GLY A 85 6.31 -18.80 -40.45
N ALA A 86 5.69 -17.64 -40.19
CA ALA A 86 6.36 -16.55 -39.49
C ALA A 86 6.88 -17.11 -38.16
N GLN A 87 8.19 -17.18 -38.01
CA GLN A 87 8.84 -17.45 -36.74
C GLN A 87 8.36 -16.40 -35.74
N LYS A 88 7.48 -16.79 -34.82
CA LYS A 88 7.25 -16.05 -33.58
C LYS A 88 8.61 -15.93 -32.89
N LYS A 89 9.20 -14.73 -32.89
CA LYS A 89 10.22 -14.37 -31.93
C LYS A 89 9.65 -14.69 -30.54
N SER A 90 10.36 -15.48 -29.75
CA SER A 90 10.06 -15.60 -28.34
C SER A 90 10.21 -14.21 -27.71
N ASP A 91 9.12 -13.61 -27.24
CA ASP A 91 9.16 -12.40 -26.44
C ASP A 91 10.00 -12.69 -25.21
N SER A 92 11.22 -12.13 -25.15
CA SER A 92 11.91 -11.93 -23.89
C SER A 92 11.09 -10.91 -23.12
N GLN A 93 10.31 -11.35 -22.12
CA GLN A 93 9.59 -10.44 -21.22
C GLN A 93 10.60 -9.45 -20.62
N GLU A 94 10.30 -8.16 -20.72
CA GLU A 94 11.11 -7.09 -20.13
C GLU A 94 11.24 -7.32 -18.63
N ARG A 95 12.47 -7.40 -18.14
CA ARG A 95 12.76 -7.48 -16.71
C ARG A 95 13.28 -6.14 -16.22
N VAL A 96 12.83 -5.73 -15.03
CA VAL A 96 13.17 -4.43 -14.44
C VAL A 96 13.64 -4.56 -13.01
N VAL A 97 14.55 -3.68 -12.61
CA VAL A 97 14.86 -3.40 -11.21
C VAL A 97 13.76 -2.50 -10.64
N VAL A 98 13.20 -2.89 -9.49
CA VAL A 98 12.08 -2.18 -8.85
C VAL A 98 12.53 -1.53 -7.56
N LEU A 99 12.17 -0.26 -7.34
CA LEU A 99 12.30 0.43 -6.06
C LEU A 99 10.93 0.62 -5.41
N VAL A 100 10.72 0.03 -4.24
CA VAL A 100 9.53 0.24 -3.42
C VAL A 100 9.79 1.34 -2.39
N ILE A 101 8.96 2.39 -2.37
CA ILE A 101 9.03 3.47 -1.39
C ILE A 101 8.11 3.14 -0.21
N GLY A 102 8.66 3.16 1.01
CA GLY A 102 7.99 2.90 2.28
C GLY A 102 8.68 1.82 3.12
N GLY A 103 7.99 1.31 4.14
CA GLY A 103 8.57 0.40 5.13
C GLY A 103 7.56 -0.23 6.09
N GLY A 104 6.28 -0.20 5.76
CA GLY A 104 5.19 -0.85 6.49
C GLY A 104 4.92 -2.28 6.02
N GLY A 105 3.83 -2.86 6.52
CA GLY A 105 3.41 -4.22 6.19
C GLY A 105 2.95 -4.34 4.73
N ARG A 106 2.32 -3.29 4.20
CA ARG A 106 2.03 -3.17 2.76
C ARG A 106 3.28 -3.22 1.90
N GLU A 107 4.32 -2.46 2.23
CA GLU A 107 5.54 -2.47 1.42
C GLU A 107 6.27 -3.82 1.51
N HIS A 108 6.23 -4.49 2.67
CA HIS A 108 6.73 -5.86 2.76
C HIS A 108 5.93 -6.81 1.85
N ALA A 109 4.60 -6.72 1.85
CA ALA A 109 3.75 -7.52 0.98
C ALA A 109 4.02 -7.25 -0.53
N LEU A 110 4.25 -5.99 -0.90
CA LEU A 110 4.65 -5.62 -2.27
C LEU A 110 6.01 -6.22 -2.63
N CYS A 111 7.03 -6.08 -1.76
CA CYS A 111 8.35 -6.69 -1.99
C CYS A 111 8.25 -8.21 -2.14
N TYR A 112 7.44 -8.86 -1.30
CA TYR A 112 7.18 -10.30 -1.35
C TYR A 112 6.52 -10.76 -2.67
N ALA A 113 5.63 -9.94 -3.24
CA ALA A 113 5.04 -10.24 -4.55
C ALA A 113 5.99 -9.92 -5.71
N LEU A 114 6.69 -8.80 -5.66
CA LEU A 114 7.64 -8.37 -6.69
C LEU A 114 8.82 -9.34 -6.81
N GLN A 115 9.34 -9.87 -5.70
CA GLN A 115 10.41 -10.88 -5.75
C GLN A 115 10.00 -12.15 -6.51
N ARG A 116 8.71 -12.49 -6.52
CA ARG A 116 8.16 -13.66 -7.23
C ARG A 116 7.76 -13.35 -8.67
N SER A 117 7.83 -12.09 -9.10
CA SER A 117 7.47 -11.66 -10.45
C SER A 117 8.57 -12.03 -11.45
N PRO A 118 8.25 -12.77 -12.54
CA PRO A 118 9.21 -13.09 -13.60
C PRO A 118 9.86 -11.86 -14.24
N SER A 119 9.08 -10.78 -14.40
CA SER A 119 9.52 -9.50 -14.94
C SER A 119 10.29 -8.62 -13.93
N CYS A 120 10.61 -9.12 -12.74
CA CYS A 120 11.44 -8.41 -11.77
C CYS A 120 12.84 -9.01 -11.69
N ASP A 121 13.87 -8.17 -11.88
CA ASP A 121 15.28 -8.56 -11.74
C ASP A 121 15.75 -8.48 -10.28
N ALA A 122 15.45 -7.36 -9.62
CA ALA A 122 15.81 -7.09 -8.24
C ALA A 122 14.82 -6.12 -7.60
N VAL A 123 14.67 -6.21 -6.28
CA VAL A 123 13.82 -5.31 -5.50
C VAL A 123 14.67 -4.55 -4.48
N PHE A 124 14.60 -3.23 -4.55
CA PHE A 124 15.04 -2.31 -3.50
C PHE A 124 13.83 -1.83 -2.70
N CYS A 125 14.02 -1.52 -1.42
CA CYS A 125 12.98 -0.89 -0.60
C CYS A 125 13.57 0.25 0.25
N ALA A 126 12.97 1.43 0.22
CA ALA A 126 13.49 2.60 0.93
C ALA A 126 12.42 3.25 1.82
N PRO A 127 12.63 3.39 3.14
CA PRO A 127 13.77 2.85 3.90
C PRO A 127 13.66 1.34 4.15
N GLY A 128 12.49 0.73 3.91
CA GLY A 128 12.20 -0.65 4.28
C GLY A 128 12.08 -0.86 5.79
N ASN A 129 12.19 -2.12 6.24
CA ASN A 129 12.21 -2.49 7.65
C ASN A 129 13.03 -3.77 7.89
N ALA A 130 13.23 -4.12 9.16
CA ALA A 130 14.04 -5.27 9.55
C ALA A 130 13.50 -6.60 8.98
N GLY A 131 12.18 -6.76 8.89
CA GLY A 131 11.58 -7.96 8.32
C GLY A 131 11.82 -8.09 6.82
N ILE A 132 11.68 -7.00 6.05
CA ILE A 132 11.93 -6.99 4.60
C ILE A 132 13.39 -7.37 4.31
N SER A 133 14.32 -6.83 5.10
CA SER A 133 15.75 -7.15 4.98
C SER A 133 16.01 -8.60 5.33
N ASN A 134 15.47 -9.08 6.45
CA ASN A 134 15.73 -10.42 6.97
C ASN A 134 15.12 -11.53 6.11
N SER A 135 13.93 -11.31 5.54
CA SER A 135 13.29 -12.27 4.64
C SER A 135 13.96 -12.35 3.27
N GLY A 136 14.86 -11.41 2.95
CA GLY A 136 15.49 -11.29 1.64
C GLY A 136 14.50 -10.87 0.54
N ASN A 137 13.32 -10.34 0.88
CA ASN A 137 12.34 -9.93 -0.14
C ASN A 137 12.79 -8.67 -0.91
N ALA A 138 13.61 -7.82 -0.31
CA ALA A 138 14.24 -6.68 -0.96
C ALA A 138 15.53 -6.26 -0.25
N THR A 139 16.42 -5.58 -0.98
CA THR A 139 17.54 -4.86 -0.37
C THR A 139 17.05 -3.53 0.18
N CYS A 140 17.07 -3.37 1.51
CA CYS A 140 16.61 -2.13 2.15
C CYS A 140 17.67 -1.04 2.12
N ILE A 141 17.27 0.18 1.75
CA ILE A 141 18.13 1.36 1.63
C ILE A 141 17.71 2.37 2.70
N SER A 142 18.21 2.17 3.91
CA SER A 142 17.76 2.90 5.10
C SER A 142 18.12 4.39 5.12
N ASP A 143 19.13 4.78 4.36
CA ASP A 143 19.71 6.14 4.30
C ASP A 143 19.15 6.99 3.15
N LEU A 144 18.30 6.41 2.28
CA LEU A 144 17.63 7.17 1.23
C LEU A 144 16.44 7.94 1.80
N ASP A 145 16.53 9.26 1.81
CA ASP A 145 15.41 10.13 2.17
C ASP A 145 14.35 10.11 1.06
N ILE A 146 13.20 9.51 1.35
CA ILE A 146 12.09 9.36 0.41
C ILE A 146 11.31 10.66 0.16
N PHE A 147 11.61 11.73 0.89
CA PHE A 147 11.08 13.07 0.67
C PHE A 147 12.02 13.96 -0.16
N ASP A 148 13.24 13.51 -0.43
CA ASP A 148 14.17 14.17 -1.34
C ASP A 148 14.10 13.53 -2.73
N SER A 149 13.25 14.08 -3.61
CA SER A 149 13.10 13.60 -4.99
C SER A 149 14.43 13.52 -5.74
N ALA A 150 15.37 14.44 -5.49
CA ALA A 150 16.67 14.44 -6.18
C ALA A 150 17.53 13.26 -5.74
N ALA A 151 17.53 12.94 -4.45
CA ALA A 151 18.19 11.75 -3.93
C ALA A 151 17.59 10.45 -4.51
N VAL A 152 16.26 10.36 -4.57
CA VAL A 152 15.56 9.18 -5.13
C VAL A 152 15.86 9.02 -6.62
N ILE A 153 15.80 10.09 -7.41
CA ILE A 153 16.15 10.08 -8.85
C ILE A 153 17.61 9.65 -9.05
N SER A 154 18.53 10.21 -8.26
CA SER A 154 19.96 9.85 -8.34
C SER A 154 20.18 8.38 -8.01
N PHE A 155 19.45 7.82 -7.04
CA PHE A 155 19.50 6.40 -6.72
C PHE A 155 18.98 5.57 -7.91
N CYS A 156 17.85 5.96 -8.50
CA CYS A 156 17.24 5.24 -9.61
C CYS A 156 18.17 5.16 -10.81
N HIS A 157 18.82 6.26 -11.21
CA HIS A 157 19.79 6.26 -12.30
C HIS A 157 21.04 5.45 -11.99
N LYS A 158 21.52 5.48 -10.74
CA LYS A 158 22.72 4.74 -10.33
C LYS A 158 22.52 3.22 -10.42
N TRP A 159 21.31 2.74 -10.13
CA TRP A 159 20.99 1.32 -10.02
C TRP A 159 20.09 0.81 -11.15
N ASP A 160 19.90 1.60 -12.20
CA ASP A 160 19.08 1.27 -13.37
C ASP A 160 17.66 0.82 -12.99
N VAL A 161 17.04 1.56 -12.06
CA VAL A 161 15.67 1.29 -11.61
C VAL A 161 14.70 1.58 -12.75
N GLY A 162 14.05 0.54 -13.26
CA GLY A 162 13.07 0.60 -14.33
C GLY A 162 11.63 0.81 -13.87
N LEU A 163 11.37 0.69 -12.56
CA LEU A 163 10.05 0.94 -11.98
C LEU A 163 10.16 1.39 -10.51
N VAL A 164 9.50 2.49 -10.16
CA VAL A 164 9.30 2.91 -8.76
C VAL A 164 7.85 2.63 -8.36
N VAL A 165 7.64 1.99 -7.20
CA VAL A 165 6.32 1.72 -6.63
C VAL A 165 6.18 2.48 -5.31
N VAL A 166 5.28 3.46 -5.26
CA VAL A 166 5.11 4.30 -4.07
C VAL A 166 4.02 3.73 -3.16
N GLY A 167 4.43 3.27 -1.97
CA GLY A 167 3.53 2.68 -0.99
C GLY A 167 2.73 3.70 -0.17
N PRO A 168 3.38 4.61 0.58
CA PRO A 168 2.70 5.59 1.43
C PRO A 168 2.19 6.81 0.66
N GLU A 169 1.18 7.46 1.22
CA GLU A 169 0.52 8.64 0.65
C GLU A 169 1.38 9.92 0.73
N ALA A 170 2.21 10.06 1.77
CA ALA A 170 2.92 11.32 2.01
C ALA A 170 3.92 11.70 0.88
N PRO A 171 4.73 10.78 0.32
CA PRO A 171 5.56 11.09 -0.85
C PRO A 171 4.76 11.41 -2.11
N LEU A 172 3.57 10.81 -2.29
CA LEU A 172 2.68 11.10 -3.43
C LEU A 172 2.18 12.55 -3.37
N VAL A 173 1.66 12.96 -2.21
CA VAL A 173 1.18 14.33 -1.97
C VAL A 173 2.32 15.35 -2.08
N SER A 174 3.55 14.96 -1.74
CA SER A 174 4.73 15.81 -1.86
C SER A 174 5.28 15.94 -3.29
N GLY A 175 4.74 15.20 -4.26
CA GLY A 175 5.10 15.31 -5.68
C GLY A 175 6.23 14.40 -6.14
N LEU A 176 6.62 13.38 -5.36
CA LEU A 176 7.68 12.44 -5.75
C LEU A 176 7.40 11.79 -7.12
N ALA A 177 6.14 11.40 -7.38
CA ALA A 177 5.74 10.80 -8.65
C ALA A 177 5.89 11.78 -9.83
N ASN A 178 5.56 13.06 -9.64
CA ASN A 178 5.73 14.09 -10.67
C ASN A 178 7.21 14.20 -11.09
N ASP A 179 8.11 14.27 -10.10
CA ASP A 179 9.54 14.45 -10.34
C ASP A 179 10.18 13.23 -11.03
N LEU A 180 9.83 12.01 -10.60
CA LEU A 180 10.32 10.77 -11.20
C LEU A 180 9.85 10.62 -12.65
N VAL A 181 8.56 10.86 -12.92
CA VAL A 181 8.01 10.80 -14.29
C VAL A 181 8.67 11.84 -15.18
N LYS A 182 8.90 13.07 -14.67
CA LYS A 182 9.63 14.12 -15.39
C LYS A 182 11.08 13.72 -15.68
N ALA A 183 11.70 12.92 -14.83
CA ALA A 183 13.03 12.34 -15.03
C ALA A 183 13.04 11.10 -15.96
N GLY A 184 11.88 10.69 -16.48
CA GLY A 184 11.76 9.53 -17.37
C GLY A 184 11.76 8.17 -16.66
N ILE A 185 11.51 8.15 -15.35
CA ILE A 185 11.48 6.92 -14.54
C ILE A 185 10.01 6.46 -14.41
N PRO A 186 9.65 5.26 -14.90
CA PRO A 186 8.30 4.72 -14.72
C PRO A 186 7.94 4.65 -13.24
N THR A 187 6.82 5.27 -12.88
CA THR A 187 6.41 5.41 -11.47
C THR A 187 4.96 5.00 -11.30
N PHE A 188 4.77 3.95 -10.49
CA PHE A 188 3.47 3.48 -10.07
C PHE A 188 3.05 4.23 -8.81
N GLY A 189 2.27 5.28 -9.02
CA GLY A 189 1.76 6.17 -7.99
C GLY A 189 1.22 7.45 -8.64
N PRO A 190 0.13 8.03 -8.12
CA PRO A 190 -0.49 9.20 -8.73
C PRO A 190 0.39 10.43 -8.56
N SER A 191 0.21 11.41 -9.45
CA SER A 191 0.79 12.74 -9.27
C SER A 191 0.23 13.42 -8.02
N ALA A 192 0.87 14.49 -7.53
CA ALA A 192 0.37 15.26 -6.40
C ALA A 192 -1.05 15.81 -6.64
N GLU A 193 -1.35 16.22 -7.88
CA GLU A 193 -2.67 16.70 -8.29
C GLU A 193 -3.71 15.57 -8.23
N ALA A 194 -3.34 14.36 -8.67
CA ALA A 194 -4.22 13.21 -8.60
C ALA A 194 -4.38 12.67 -7.16
N ALA A 195 -3.33 12.79 -6.35
CA ALA A 195 -3.32 12.43 -4.93
C ALA A 195 -4.24 13.33 -4.08
N ALA A 196 -4.68 14.47 -4.61
CA ALA A 196 -5.68 15.32 -3.98
C ALA A 196 -7.03 14.61 -3.73
N LEU A 197 -7.31 13.49 -4.41
CA LEU A 197 -8.46 12.63 -4.10
C LEU A 197 -8.47 12.13 -2.64
N GLU A 198 -7.30 11.83 -2.06
CA GLU A 198 -7.16 11.49 -0.63
C GLU A 198 -6.79 12.73 0.19
N GLY A 199 -5.95 13.61 -0.38
CA GLY A 199 -5.43 14.80 0.30
C GLY A 199 -6.45 15.90 0.57
N SER A 200 -7.52 16.01 -0.21
CA SER A 200 -8.61 16.97 0.00
C SER A 200 -9.97 16.32 -0.25
N LYS A 201 -10.73 16.16 0.83
CA LYS A 201 -12.09 15.65 0.76
C LYS A 201 -13.00 16.63 0.02
N ASN A 202 -12.72 17.93 0.10
CA ASN A 202 -13.46 18.94 -0.67
C ASN A 202 -13.25 18.77 -2.19
N PHE A 203 -12.01 18.51 -2.62
CA PHE A 203 -11.70 18.21 -4.03
C PHE A 203 -12.44 16.95 -4.49
N MET A 204 -12.34 15.85 -3.73
CA MET A 204 -13.03 14.59 -4.03
C MET A 204 -14.54 14.80 -4.18
N LYS A 205 -15.16 15.53 -3.25
CA LYS A 205 -16.60 15.76 -3.28
C LYS A 205 -17.04 16.66 -4.45
N HIS A 206 -16.28 17.70 -4.80
CA HIS A 206 -16.56 18.50 -6.00
C HIS A 206 -16.46 17.69 -7.28
N LEU A 207 -15.49 16.78 -7.37
CA LEU A 207 -15.39 15.84 -8.49
C LEU A 207 -16.62 14.94 -8.53
N CYS A 208 -17.08 14.45 -7.38
CA CYS A 208 -18.28 13.61 -7.32
C CYS A 208 -19.53 14.33 -7.83
N ASP A 209 -19.73 15.59 -7.43
CA ASP A 209 -20.88 16.38 -7.90
C ASP A 209 -20.80 16.64 -9.40
N LYS A 210 -19.61 17.01 -9.92
CA LYS A 210 -19.42 17.36 -11.34
C LYS A 210 -19.60 16.17 -12.28
N TYR A 211 -19.20 14.97 -11.84
CA TYR A 211 -19.23 13.75 -12.63
C TYR A 211 -20.31 12.74 -12.19
N GLU A 212 -21.27 13.21 -11.39
CA GLU A 212 -22.43 12.42 -10.92
C GLU A 212 -22.06 11.10 -10.23
N ILE A 213 -20.95 11.09 -9.49
CA ILE A 213 -20.49 9.92 -8.72
C ILE A 213 -21.30 9.85 -7.43
N PRO A 214 -21.93 8.70 -7.12
CA PRO A 214 -22.78 8.58 -5.94
C PRO A 214 -21.93 8.66 -4.65
N THR A 215 -22.22 9.66 -3.82
CA THR A 215 -21.61 9.87 -2.51
C THR A 215 -22.64 10.41 -1.51
N ALA A 216 -22.27 10.47 -0.22
CA ALA A 216 -23.07 11.13 0.80
C ALA A 216 -23.28 12.61 0.46
N LYS A 217 -24.53 13.09 0.57
CA LYS A 217 -24.84 14.53 0.56
C LYS A 217 -23.97 15.25 1.57
N TYR A 218 -23.47 16.43 1.20
CA TYR A 218 -22.53 17.15 2.03
C TYR A 218 -22.63 18.66 1.86
N LYS A 219 -22.03 19.39 2.81
CA LYS A 219 -21.71 20.81 2.67
C LYS A 219 -20.40 21.11 3.39
N THR A 220 -19.62 22.05 2.86
CA THR A 220 -18.31 22.42 3.45
C THR A 220 -18.37 23.77 4.15
N PHE A 221 -17.63 23.91 5.24
CA PHE A 221 -17.62 25.11 6.07
C PHE A 221 -16.21 25.46 6.54
N THR A 222 -15.91 26.75 6.56
CA THR A 222 -14.74 27.33 7.26
C THR A 222 -15.18 28.16 8.47
N ASP A 223 -16.44 28.59 8.52
CA ASP A 223 -17.03 29.28 9.67
C ASP A 223 -17.73 28.28 10.61
N PRO A 224 -17.33 28.20 11.89
CA PRO A 224 -17.91 27.25 12.83
C PRO A 224 -19.39 27.53 13.15
N SER A 225 -19.83 28.78 13.11
CA SER A 225 -21.23 29.13 13.40
C SER A 225 -22.16 28.62 12.30
N ALA A 226 -21.77 28.84 11.04
CA ALA A 226 -22.48 28.33 9.87
C ALA A 226 -22.51 26.80 9.83
N ALA A 227 -21.41 26.14 10.20
CA ALA A 227 -21.36 24.68 10.31
C ALA A 227 -22.35 24.16 11.37
N LYS A 228 -22.35 24.75 12.58
CA LYS A 228 -23.27 24.37 13.66
C LYS A 228 -24.73 24.64 13.31
N GLN A 229 -25.02 25.74 12.63
CA GLN A 229 -26.37 26.02 12.13
C GLN A 229 -26.83 24.95 11.13
N TYR A 230 -25.98 24.58 10.18
CA TYR A 230 -26.32 23.53 9.23
C TYR A 230 -26.55 22.18 9.92
N VAL A 231 -25.73 21.81 10.91
CA VAL A 231 -25.96 20.63 11.75
C VAL A 231 -27.33 20.71 12.44
N GLN A 232 -27.71 21.88 12.98
CA GLN A 232 -29.02 22.07 13.62
C GLN A 232 -30.20 21.87 12.64
N GLU A 233 -30.03 22.29 11.38
CA GLU A 233 -31.02 22.14 10.32
C GLU A 233 -31.16 20.69 9.84
N GLN A 234 -30.05 19.94 9.75
CA GLN A 234 -30.05 18.55 9.29
C GLN A 234 -30.41 17.54 10.39
N GLY A 235 -30.06 17.81 11.65
CA GLY A 235 -30.18 16.87 12.77
C GLY A 235 -29.06 15.82 12.81
N ALA A 236 -29.26 14.78 13.62
CA ALA A 236 -28.34 13.66 13.80
C ALA A 236 -29.07 12.31 13.57
N PRO A 237 -28.38 11.21 13.20
CA PRO A 237 -26.93 11.08 13.07
C PRO A 237 -26.35 11.84 11.87
N ILE A 238 -25.15 12.39 12.03
CA ILE A 238 -24.44 13.18 11.00
C ILE A 238 -22.93 12.99 11.11
N VAL A 239 -22.20 13.16 10.01
CA VAL A 239 -20.75 12.92 9.97
C VAL A 239 -20.00 14.23 9.79
N ILE A 240 -19.03 14.50 10.65
CA ILE A 240 -18.15 15.66 10.59
C ILE A 240 -16.75 15.19 10.21
N LYS A 241 -16.21 15.69 9.10
CA LYS A 241 -14.88 15.34 8.61
C LYS A 241 -13.99 16.57 8.48
N ALA A 242 -12.72 16.45 8.85
CA ALA A 242 -11.68 17.43 8.55
C ALA A 242 -11.22 17.30 7.08
N ASP A 243 -11.00 18.43 6.40
CA ASP A 243 -10.47 18.47 5.04
C ASP A 243 -8.93 18.41 5.06
N GLY A 244 -8.36 17.30 4.59
CA GLY A 244 -6.93 17.06 4.68
C GLY A 244 -6.56 15.66 5.17
N LEU A 245 -5.26 15.38 5.20
CA LEU A 245 -4.69 14.18 5.78
C LEU A 245 -4.73 14.25 7.31
N ALA A 246 -5.70 13.56 7.91
CA ALA A 246 -5.86 13.46 9.36
C ALA A 246 -5.55 12.05 9.90
N ALA A 247 -4.80 11.23 9.14
CA ALA A 247 -4.41 9.86 9.49
C ALA A 247 -5.58 8.99 9.99
N GLY A 248 -6.76 9.09 9.35
CA GLY A 248 -7.97 8.38 9.73
C GLY A 248 -8.65 8.84 11.03
N LYS A 249 -8.12 9.88 11.70
CA LYS A 249 -8.65 10.43 12.97
C LYS A 249 -9.56 11.64 12.78
N GLY A 250 -9.57 12.24 11.59
CA GLY A 250 -10.36 13.42 11.27
C GLY A 250 -11.81 13.15 10.89
N VAL A 251 -12.42 12.06 11.36
CA VAL A 251 -13.81 11.69 11.07
C VAL A 251 -14.54 11.42 12.38
N VAL A 252 -15.64 12.14 12.60
CA VAL A 252 -16.53 11.94 13.76
C VAL A 252 -17.92 11.60 13.23
N VAL A 253 -18.44 10.44 13.65
CA VAL A 253 -19.85 10.07 13.44
C VAL A 253 -20.61 10.50 14.70
N ALA A 254 -21.31 11.62 14.60
CA ALA A 254 -22.05 12.20 15.71
C ALA A 254 -23.46 11.63 15.74
N MET A 255 -23.83 10.99 16.84
CA MET A 255 -25.16 10.43 17.06
C MET A 255 -26.13 11.46 17.63
N THR A 256 -25.61 12.57 18.15
CA THR A 256 -26.37 13.72 18.65
C THR A 256 -25.89 15.02 18.02
N VAL A 257 -26.73 16.06 18.07
CA VAL A 257 -26.38 17.40 17.57
C VAL A 257 -25.26 18.01 18.40
N GLU A 258 -25.25 17.75 19.70
CA GLU A 258 -24.24 18.21 20.65
C GLU A 258 -22.87 17.62 20.31
N GLU A 259 -22.79 16.31 20.06
CA GLU A 259 -21.56 15.65 19.61
C GLU A 259 -21.04 16.25 18.29
N ALA A 260 -21.94 16.57 17.36
CA ALA A 260 -21.58 17.19 16.10
C ALA A 260 -21.04 18.62 16.30
N HIS A 261 -21.64 19.42 17.19
CA HIS A 261 -21.15 20.76 17.53
C HIS A 261 -19.77 20.73 18.19
N GLU A 262 -19.53 19.76 19.08
CA GLU A 262 -18.22 19.54 19.69
C GLU A 262 -17.16 19.17 18.65
N ALA A 263 -17.52 18.30 17.69
CA ALA A 263 -16.65 17.93 16.60
C ALA A 263 -16.25 19.14 15.74
N VAL A 264 -17.23 19.96 15.33
CA VAL A 264 -16.99 21.21 14.58
C VAL A 264 -16.05 22.15 15.35
N GLU A 265 -16.30 22.36 16.64
CA GLU A 265 -15.47 23.21 17.50
C GLU A 265 -14.03 22.69 17.58
N SER A 266 -13.87 21.37 17.75
CA SER A 266 -12.56 20.73 17.86
C SER A 266 -11.74 20.91 16.57
N MET A 267 -12.38 20.83 15.41
CA MET A 267 -11.71 20.88 14.12
C MET A 267 -11.39 22.33 13.69
N LEU A 268 -12.39 23.21 13.69
CA LEU A 268 -12.26 24.58 13.15
C LEU A 268 -11.67 25.59 14.14
N VAL A 269 -11.92 25.44 15.45
CA VAL A 269 -11.52 26.44 16.46
C VAL A 269 -10.26 26.01 17.18
N LYS A 270 -10.25 24.78 17.70
CA LYS A 270 -9.08 24.25 18.42
C LYS A 270 -7.94 23.82 17.49
N GLY A 271 -8.21 23.68 16.20
CA GLY A 271 -7.20 23.41 15.18
C GLY A 271 -6.42 22.11 15.43
N ILE A 272 -7.06 21.09 15.99
CA ILE A 272 -6.37 19.85 16.46
C ILE A 272 -5.64 19.09 15.34
N PHE A 273 -5.94 19.40 14.08
CA PHE A 273 -5.31 18.80 12.89
C PHE A 273 -4.43 19.79 12.10
N GLY A 274 -4.05 20.93 12.69
CA GLY A 274 -3.24 21.94 12.02
C GLY A 274 -3.94 22.49 10.77
N SER A 275 -3.21 22.57 9.65
CA SER A 275 -3.73 23.06 8.36
C SER A 275 -4.87 22.18 7.79
N ALA A 276 -4.93 20.90 8.15
CA ALA A 276 -6.04 20.00 7.78
C ALA A 276 -7.35 20.30 8.56
N GLY A 277 -7.32 21.22 9.54
CA GLY A 277 -8.49 21.64 10.31
C GLY A 277 -9.15 22.94 9.84
N CYS A 278 -8.63 23.60 8.80
CA CYS A 278 -9.13 24.92 8.37
C CYS A 278 -10.50 24.88 7.65
N ARG A 279 -10.98 23.69 7.30
CA ARG A 279 -12.27 23.43 6.68
C ARG A 279 -12.82 22.10 7.19
N VAL A 280 -14.13 22.06 7.42
CA VAL A 280 -14.86 20.83 7.72
C VAL A 280 -15.88 20.52 6.64
N ILE A 281 -16.19 19.24 6.51
CA ILE A 281 -17.22 18.70 5.64
C ILE A 281 -18.25 18.04 6.55
N VAL A 282 -19.48 18.51 6.44
CA VAL A 282 -20.63 17.93 7.14
C VAL A 282 -21.38 17.07 6.14
N GLU A 283 -21.45 15.76 6.39
CA GLU A 283 -22.06 14.77 5.49
C GLU A 283 -23.25 14.08 6.14
N GLU A 284 -24.23 13.68 5.32
CA GLU A 284 -25.30 12.78 5.76
C GLU A 284 -24.70 11.47 6.29
N PHE A 285 -25.34 10.89 7.30
CA PHE A 285 -24.99 9.57 7.79
C PHE A 285 -25.52 8.50 6.82
N LEU A 286 -24.63 7.64 6.32
CA LEU A 286 -24.99 6.50 5.49
C LEU A 286 -25.12 5.23 6.34
N GLU A 287 -26.29 4.60 6.31
CA GLU A 287 -26.54 3.32 6.97
C GLU A 287 -26.35 2.16 5.97
N GLY A 288 -25.45 1.23 6.29
CA GLY A 288 -25.11 0.14 5.39
C GLY A 288 -23.97 -0.73 5.90
N GLU A 289 -23.42 -1.54 5.01
CA GLU A 289 -22.19 -2.28 5.24
C GLU A 289 -21.01 -1.59 4.55
N GLU A 290 -19.95 -1.32 5.32
CA GLU A 290 -18.71 -0.73 4.80
C GLU A 290 -17.89 -1.79 4.06
N VAL A 291 -17.48 -1.45 2.84
CA VAL A 291 -16.65 -2.33 2.00
C VAL A 291 -15.55 -1.54 1.34
N SER A 292 -14.44 -2.23 1.05
CA SER A 292 -13.29 -1.66 0.37
C SER A 292 -13.20 -2.21 -1.03
N PHE A 293 -13.19 -1.33 -2.02
CA PHE A 293 -13.03 -1.69 -3.42
C PHE A 293 -11.72 -1.11 -3.96
N PHE A 294 -10.98 -1.90 -4.72
CA PHE A 294 -9.69 -1.51 -5.25
C PHE A 294 -9.70 -1.63 -6.76
N ALA A 295 -9.20 -0.61 -7.45
CA ALA A 295 -8.98 -0.65 -8.89
C ALA A 295 -7.54 -0.25 -9.22
N LEU A 296 -6.94 -0.99 -10.14
CA LEU A 296 -5.70 -0.59 -10.79
C LEU A 296 -6.02 0.33 -11.95
N VAL A 297 -5.36 1.49 -12.02
CA VAL A 297 -5.67 2.56 -12.98
C VAL A 297 -4.39 3.02 -13.68
N ASP A 298 -4.48 3.29 -14.98
CA ASP A 298 -3.35 3.69 -15.83
C ASP A 298 -3.44 5.13 -16.40
N GLY A 299 -4.43 5.88 -15.94
CA GLY A 299 -4.75 7.22 -16.37
C GLY A 299 -6.03 7.32 -17.21
N GLU A 300 -6.43 6.25 -17.91
CA GLU A 300 -7.62 6.24 -18.77
C GLU A 300 -8.50 5.00 -18.52
N ASP A 301 -7.87 3.84 -18.39
CA ASP A 301 -8.51 2.56 -18.12
C ASP A 301 -8.33 2.16 -16.64
N ALA A 302 -9.25 1.33 -16.16
CA ALA A 302 -9.19 0.75 -14.83
C ALA A 302 -9.66 -0.70 -14.83
N ILE A 303 -8.94 -1.55 -14.10
CA ILE A 303 -9.33 -2.94 -13.86
C ILE A 303 -9.52 -3.17 -12.35
N PRO A 304 -10.55 -3.94 -11.95
CA PRO A 304 -10.75 -4.25 -10.55
C PRO A 304 -9.61 -5.14 -10.03
N LEU A 305 -9.15 -4.86 -8.82
CA LEU A 305 -8.42 -5.87 -8.05
C LEU A 305 -9.43 -6.77 -7.34
N GLU A 306 -8.93 -7.89 -6.81
CA GLU A 306 -9.73 -8.76 -5.97
C GLU A 306 -10.24 -8.03 -4.71
N SER A 307 -11.44 -8.41 -4.28
CA SER A 307 -12.13 -7.80 -3.15
C SER A 307 -11.43 -8.06 -1.80
N ALA A 308 -11.53 -7.10 -0.88
CA ALA A 308 -11.10 -7.27 0.50
C ALA A 308 -11.98 -6.47 1.48
N GLN A 309 -12.08 -6.93 2.72
CA GLN A 309 -12.76 -6.19 3.80
C GLN A 309 -11.81 -6.02 4.99
N ASP A 310 -11.63 -4.77 5.42
CA ASP A 310 -10.83 -4.36 6.58
C ASP A 310 -11.68 -4.28 7.86
N HIS A 311 -11.02 -4.40 9.00
CA HIS A 311 -11.54 -4.21 10.34
C HIS A 311 -10.84 -3.00 10.99
N LYS A 312 -11.41 -1.80 10.82
CA LYS A 312 -10.78 -0.54 11.26
C LYS A 312 -10.74 -0.36 12.77
N ARG A 313 -11.75 -0.84 13.50
CA ARG A 313 -11.89 -0.63 14.95
C ARG A 313 -10.85 -1.46 15.73
N VAL A 314 -10.31 -0.89 16.80
CA VAL A 314 -9.21 -1.48 17.55
C VAL A 314 -9.60 -2.75 18.33
N GLY A 315 -10.84 -2.82 18.81
CA GLY A 315 -11.35 -3.88 19.67
C GLY A 315 -12.31 -4.84 18.96
N ASP A 316 -12.44 -6.04 19.53
CA ASP A 316 -13.42 -7.04 19.12
C ASP A 316 -14.85 -6.46 19.16
N GLY A 317 -15.72 -6.95 18.28
CA GLY A 317 -17.08 -6.45 18.11
C GLY A 317 -17.13 -5.03 17.56
N ASP A 318 -16.08 -4.61 16.85
CA ASP A 318 -15.93 -3.26 16.29
C ASP A 318 -16.01 -2.13 17.34
N THR A 319 -15.39 -2.37 18.51
CA THR A 319 -15.36 -1.43 19.63
C THR A 319 -14.09 -0.56 19.65
N GLY A 320 -14.16 0.56 20.38
CA GLY A 320 -13.03 1.49 20.56
C GLY A 320 -12.76 2.39 19.35
N PRO A 321 -11.66 3.17 19.36
CA PRO A 321 -11.33 4.10 18.28
C PRO A 321 -11.05 3.41 16.93
N ASN A 322 -11.20 4.17 15.85
CA ASN A 322 -10.72 3.79 14.52
C ASN A 322 -9.18 3.72 14.50
N THR A 323 -8.67 2.83 13.66
CA THR A 323 -7.24 2.60 13.43
C THR A 323 -6.96 2.58 11.92
N GLY A 324 -5.70 2.40 11.52
CA GLY A 324 -5.38 2.13 10.11
C GLY A 324 -5.85 0.76 9.60
N GLY A 325 -6.41 -0.11 10.44
CA GLY A 325 -6.85 -1.47 10.12
C GLY A 325 -6.17 -2.51 11.01
N MET A 326 -6.96 -3.34 11.70
CA MET A 326 -6.53 -4.41 12.63
C MET A 326 -6.55 -5.81 11.99
N GLY A 327 -7.01 -5.91 10.76
CA GLY A 327 -7.02 -7.16 10.02
C GLY A 327 -7.92 -7.05 8.80
N ALA A 328 -7.67 -7.89 7.81
CA ALA A 328 -8.44 -7.92 6.58
C ALA A 328 -8.55 -9.35 6.07
N TYR A 329 -9.46 -9.57 5.14
CA TYR A 329 -9.56 -10.84 4.41
C TYR A 329 -9.97 -10.61 2.96
N SER A 330 -9.69 -11.60 2.12
CA SER A 330 -9.98 -11.60 0.68
C SER A 330 -10.30 -13.03 0.20
N PRO A 331 -11.30 -13.24 -0.67
CA PRO A 331 -12.24 -12.24 -1.18
C PRO A 331 -13.26 -11.82 -0.11
N ALA A 332 -13.95 -10.69 -0.31
CA ALA A 332 -15.05 -10.24 0.53
C ALA A 332 -16.40 -10.69 -0.05
N PRO A 333 -17.13 -11.62 0.59
CA PRO A 333 -18.37 -12.19 0.04
C PRO A 333 -19.47 -11.18 -0.29
N ILE A 334 -19.48 -10.03 0.39
CA ILE A 334 -20.44 -8.95 0.13
C ILE A 334 -20.26 -8.31 -1.25
N LEU A 335 -19.03 -8.31 -1.80
CA LEU A 335 -18.74 -7.74 -3.11
C LEU A 335 -18.98 -8.79 -4.21
N THR A 336 -20.24 -9.04 -4.54
CA THR A 336 -20.62 -9.90 -5.68
C THR A 336 -20.14 -9.31 -7.01
N GLU A 337 -20.02 -10.14 -8.06
CA GLU A 337 -19.59 -9.68 -9.39
C GLU A 337 -20.50 -8.57 -9.93
N GLU A 338 -21.80 -8.64 -9.66
CA GLU A 338 -22.76 -7.61 -10.05
C GLU A 338 -22.51 -6.29 -9.32
N LEU A 339 -22.23 -6.36 -8.01
CA LEU A 339 -21.92 -5.17 -7.22
C LEU A 339 -20.57 -4.57 -7.61
N GLN A 340 -19.55 -5.40 -7.88
CA GLN A 340 -18.26 -4.95 -8.40
C GLN A 340 -18.42 -4.25 -9.75
N SER A 341 -19.22 -4.82 -10.66
CA SER A 341 -19.53 -4.22 -11.97
C SER A 341 -20.26 -2.89 -11.82
N LEU A 342 -21.19 -2.79 -10.87
CA LEU A 342 -21.89 -1.54 -10.56
C LEU A 342 -20.92 -0.48 -10.04
N VAL A 343 -20.06 -0.83 -9.07
CA VAL A 343 -19.04 0.08 -8.51
C VAL A 343 -18.08 0.57 -9.60
N MET A 344 -17.62 -0.33 -10.49
CA MET A 344 -16.79 0.07 -11.62
C MET A 344 -17.50 1.09 -12.50
N LYS A 345 -18.76 0.83 -12.88
CA LYS A 345 -19.53 1.66 -13.80
C LYS A 345 -19.94 3.01 -13.20
N SER A 346 -20.37 3.06 -11.93
CA SER A 346 -20.95 4.25 -11.32
C SER A 346 -19.96 5.09 -10.51
N ILE A 347 -18.85 4.50 -10.05
CA ILE A 347 -17.91 5.18 -9.15
C ILE A 347 -16.51 5.25 -9.78
N ILE A 348 -15.89 4.12 -10.08
CA ILE A 348 -14.47 4.08 -10.48
C ILE A 348 -14.27 4.71 -11.87
N ILE A 349 -14.95 4.19 -12.90
CA ILE A 349 -14.76 4.68 -14.27
C ILE A 349 -15.13 6.16 -14.42
N PRO A 350 -16.24 6.67 -13.84
CA PRO A 350 -16.51 8.11 -13.84
C PRO A 350 -15.44 8.93 -13.12
N THR A 351 -14.88 8.42 -12.02
CA THR A 351 -13.77 9.09 -11.32
C THR A 351 -12.54 9.16 -12.20
N VAL A 352 -12.10 8.05 -12.81
CA VAL A 352 -10.92 8.00 -13.68
C VAL A 352 -11.08 8.95 -14.87
N LYS A 353 -12.25 8.91 -15.54
CA LYS A 353 -12.56 9.82 -16.64
C LYS A 353 -12.63 11.29 -16.20
N GLY A 354 -13.20 11.55 -15.03
CA GLY A 354 -13.26 12.90 -14.46
C GLY A 354 -11.87 13.46 -14.17
N MET A 355 -11.00 12.67 -13.55
CA MET A 355 -9.61 13.04 -13.30
C MET A 355 -8.84 13.31 -14.60
N SER A 356 -9.02 12.46 -15.62
CA SER A 356 -8.45 12.69 -16.96
C SER A 356 -8.95 14.00 -17.58
N ALA A 357 -10.26 14.29 -17.49
CA ALA A 357 -10.87 15.51 -18.00
C ALA A 357 -10.45 16.79 -17.24
N GLU A 358 -10.13 16.70 -15.95
CA GLU A 358 -9.53 17.80 -15.18
C GLU A 358 -8.02 17.98 -15.43
N GLY A 359 -7.40 17.12 -16.26
CA GLY A 359 -5.98 17.18 -16.58
C GLY A 359 -5.07 16.57 -15.50
N CYS A 360 -5.61 15.81 -14.56
CA CYS A 360 -4.89 15.15 -13.48
C CYS A 360 -5.07 13.63 -13.52
N LYS A 361 -4.64 13.01 -14.63
CA LYS A 361 -4.71 11.55 -14.83
C LYS A 361 -4.20 10.78 -13.61
N PHE A 362 -4.97 9.78 -13.20
CA PHE A 362 -4.65 8.96 -12.04
C PHE A 362 -3.95 7.67 -12.48
N VAL A 363 -2.71 7.44 -12.02
CA VAL A 363 -1.99 6.16 -12.21
C VAL A 363 -1.74 5.57 -10.84
N GLY A 364 -2.10 4.31 -10.60
CA GLY A 364 -1.89 3.68 -9.29
C GLY A 364 -3.03 2.75 -8.88
N VAL A 365 -3.16 2.54 -7.57
CA VAL A 365 -4.34 1.88 -6.98
C VAL A 365 -5.29 2.92 -6.45
N LEU A 366 -6.49 2.96 -7.01
CA LEU A 366 -7.59 3.73 -6.47
C LEU A 366 -8.37 2.85 -5.50
N TYR A 367 -8.29 3.19 -4.21
CA TYR A 367 -9.01 2.52 -3.13
C TYR A 367 -10.27 3.32 -2.79
N ALA A 368 -11.43 2.77 -3.12
CA ALA A 368 -12.73 3.32 -2.77
C ALA A 368 -13.22 2.69 -1.45
N GLY A 369 -13.33 3.51 -0.41
CA GLY A 369 -14.14 3.19 0.76
C GLY A 369 -15.61 3.42 0.41
N LEU A 370 -16.43 2.38 0.49
CA LEU A 370 -17.81 2.39 0.06
C LEU A 370 -18.74 2.03 1.22
N MET A 371 -19.95 2.62 1.19
CA MET A 371 -21.08 2.15 1.96
C MET A 371 -22.06 1.46 1.02
N ILE A 372 -22.38 0.19 1.26
CA ILE A 372 -23.48 -0.49 0.58
C ILE A 372 -24.75 -0.19 1.36
N GLU A 373 -25.57 0.72 0.85
CA GLU A 373 -26.74 1.20 1.57
C GLU A 373 -27.72 0.06 1.88
N LYS A 374 -28.12 -0.05 3.15
CA LYS A 374 -29.00 -1.12 3.62
C LYS A 374 -30.37 -1.13 2.94
N LYS A 375 -30.90 0.04 2.56
CA LYS A 375 -32.24 0.19 1.97
C LYS A 375 -32.26 -0.12 0.47
N SER A 376 -31.23 0.31 -0.26
CA SER A 376 -31.19 0.28 -1.73
C SER A 376 -30.29 -0.82 -2.28
N GLY A 377 -29.32 -1.30 -1.48
CA GLY A 377 -28.23 -2.16 -1.94
C GLY A 377 -27.22 -1.44 -2.84
N LEU A 378 -27.35 -0.12 -3.03
CA LEU A 378 -26.51 0.64 -3.93
C LEU A 378 -25.23 1.13 -3.22
N PRO A 379 -24.07 1.12 -3.92
CA PRO A 379 -22.83 1.62 -3.36
C PRO A 379 -22.82 3.16 -3.38
N LYS A 380 -22.39 3.75 -2.27
CA LYS A 380 -22.03 5.17 -2.16
C LYS A 380 -20.59 5.31 -1.72
N LEU A 381 -19.86 6.20 -2.38
CA LEU A 381 -18.49 6.54 -2.07
C LEU A 381 -18.40 7.33 -0.74
N ILE A 382 -17.51 6.91 0.15
CA ILE A 382 -17.23 7.57 1.44
C ILE A 382 -16.06 8.56 1.33
N GLU A 383 -15.09 8.36 0.43
CA GLU A 383 -13.84 7.69 0.81
C GLU A 383 -12.93 7.34 -0.38
N TYR A 384 -11.92 8.14 -0.77
CA TYR A 384 -10.80 7.64 -1.59
C TYR A 384 -9.50 7.61 -0.81
N ASN A 385 -8.73 6.52 -0.99
CA ASN A 385 -7.29 6.50 -0.77
C ASN A 385 -6.63 6.24 -2.14
N VAL A 386 -5.43 6.75 -2.33
CA VAL A 386 -4.78 6.82 -3.64
C VAL A 386 -3.58 5.88 -3.79
N ARG A 387 -3.54 4.85 -2.95
CA ARG A 387 -2.49 3.84 -2.87
C ARG A 387 -3.06 2.52 -2.35
N PHE A 388 -2.25 1.47 -2.36
CA PHE A 388 -2.63 0.19 -1.78
C PHE A 388 -3.03 0.33 -0.28
N GLY A 389 -4.06 -0.40 0.13
CA GLY A 389 -4.50 -0.49 1.53
C GLY A 389 -3.47 -1.19 2.41
N ASP A 390 -3.47 -0.90 3.70
CA ASP A 390 -2.69 -1.64 4.70
C ASP A 390 -3.62 -1.86 5.88
N PRO A 391 -4.09 -3.09 6.18
CA PRO A 391 -3.44 -4.36 5.81
C PRO A 391 -3.99 -5.06 4.55
N GLU A 392 -4.87 -4.45 3.76
CA GLU A 392 -5.52 -5.12 2.62
C GLU A 392 -4.52 -5.59 1.55
N CYS A 393 -3.45 -4.85 1.28
CA CYS A 393 -2.41 -5.30 0.35
C CYS A 393 -1.80 -6.65 0.75
N GLN A 394 -1.71 -6.93 2.05
CA GLN A 394 -1.09 -8.15 2.57
C GLN A 394 -1.87 -9.41 2.17
N VAL A 395 -3.21 -9.35 2.23
CA VAL A 395 -4.08 -10.46 1.79
C VAL A 395 -4.13 -10.58 0.26
N LEU A 396 -4.05 -9.46 -0.46
CA LEU A 396 -4.02 -9.47 -1.93
C LEU A 396 -2.71 -10.11 -2.43
N MET A 397 -1.56 -9.67 -1.93
CA MET A 397 -0.26 -10.09 -2.45
C MET A 397 0.05 -11.57 -2.23
N VAL A 398 -0.53 -12.22 -1.21
CA VAL A 398 -0.39 -13.69 -1.04
C VAL A 398 -1.26 -14.49 -2.02
N ARG A 399 -2.32 -13.87 -2.57
CA ARG A 399 -3.22 -14.49 -3.54
C ARG A 399 -2.88 -14.16 -4.99
N LEU A 400 -2.19 -13.07 -5.26
CA LEU A 400 -1.84 -12.67 -6.62
C LEU A 400 -0.92 -13.70 -7.29
N GLU A 401 -1.34 -14.21 -8.45
CA GLU A 401 -0.55 -15.13 -9.30
C GLU A 401 0.01 -14.45 -10.55
N SER A 402 -0.57 -13.32 -10.94
CA SER A 402 -0.10 -12.55 -12.10
C SER A 402 1.27 -11.93 -11.86
N ASP A 403 1.98 -11.66 -12.96
CA ASP A 403 3.26 -10.95 -12.92
C ASP A 403 3.04 -9.49 -12.48
N LEU A 404 3.30 -9.22 -11.19
CA LEU A 404 3.05 -7.90 -10.61
C LEU A 404 3.90 -6.81 -11.28
N ALA A 405 5.20 -7.02 -11.50
CA ALA A 405 6.05 -5.98 -12.09
C ALA A 405 5.58 -5.63 -13.51
N GLN A 406 5.22 -6.63 -14.31
CA GLN A 406 4.67 -6.42 -15.66
C GLN A 406 3.38 -5.58 -15.62
N VAL A 407 2.47 -5.92 -14.72
CA VAL A 407 1.16 -5.24 -14.61
C VAL A 407 1.33 -3.80 -14.12
N LEU A 408 2.18 -3.55 -13.12
CA LEU A 408 2.44 -2.20 -12.64
C LEU A 408 3.14 -1.35 -13.70
N LEU A 409 4.05 -1.93 -14.48
CA LEU A 409 4.71 -1.25 -15.60
C LEU A 409 3.72 -0.94 -16.73
N ALA A 410 2.80 -1.86 -17.04
CA ALA A 410 1.70 -1.60 -17.98
C ALA A 410 0.81 -0.44 -17.53
N ALA A 411 0.50 -0.36 -16.23
CA ALA A 411 -0.23 0.78 -15.66
C ALA A 411 0.54 2.10 -15.82
N CYS A 412 1.85 2.11 -15.58
CA CYS A 412 2.68 3.32 -15.80
C CYS A 412 2.71 3.77 -17.27
N ARG A 413 2.43 2.87 -18.21
CA ARG A 413 2.48 3.10 -19.66
C ARG A 413 1.11 3.38 -20.29
N GLY A 414 0.01 3.39 -19.52
CA GLY A 414 -1.34 3.54 -20.09
C GLY A 414 -1.79 2.31 -20.87
N GLN A 415 -1.43 1.11 -20.42
CA GLN A 415 -1.60 -0.15 -21.16
C GLN A 415 -2.38 -1.22 -20.37
N LEU A 416 -3.33 -0.82 -19.51
CA LEU A 416 -4.18 -1.79 -18.80
C LEU A 416 -5.33 -2.32 -19.64
N SER A 417 -5.64 -1.70 -20.77
CA SER A 417 -6.66 -2.19 -21.69
C SER A 417 -6.40 -3.65 -22.08
N GLY A 418 -7.34 -4.54 -21.75
CA GLY A 418 -7.24 -5.98 -22.02
C GLY A 418 -6.34 -6.78 -21.07
N VAL A 419 -5.75 -6.14 -20.05
CA VAL A 419 -5.02 -6.84 -18.98
C VAL A 419 -6.02 -7.48 -18.01
N SER A 420 -5.77 -8.75 -17.64
CA SER A 420 -6.53 -9.48 -16.63
C SER A 420 -5.62 -9.98 -15.51
N LEU A 421 -6.11 -9.96 -14.28
CA LEU A 421 -5.38 -10.46 -13.11
C LEU A 421 -5.90 -11.85 -12.70
N ASN A 422 -4.98 -12.80 -12.67
CA ASN A 422 -5.17 -14.12 -12.08
C ASN A 422 -4.87 -14.10 -10.58
N TRP A 423 -5.79 -14.68 -9.82
CA TRP A 423 -5.75 -14.82 -8.36
C TRP A 423 -5.89 -16.28 -7.98
N SER A 424 -5.09 -16.72 -7.02
CA SER A 424 -5.15 -18.08 -6.52
C SER A 424 -6.54 -18.37 -5.91
N PRO A 425 -7.06 -19.60 -6.07
CA PRO A 425 -8.33 -19.99 -5.49
C PRO A 425 -8.28 -19.98 -3.95
N GLY A 426 -9.46 -19.97 -3.33
CA GLY A 426 -9.61 -19.94 -1.88
C GLY A 426 -9.54 -18.52 -1.30
N SER A 427 -9.15 -18.41 -0.04
CA SER A 427 -9.19 -17.16 0.72
C SER A 427 -7.89 -16.91 1.47
N SER A 428 -7.67 -15.66 1.83
CA SER A 428 -6.58 -15.24 2.70
C SER A 428 -7.09 -14.30 3.79
N MET A 429 -6.46 -14.35 4.96
CA MET A 429 -6.75 -13.47 6.08
C MET A 429 -5.45 -12.95 6.67
N VAL A 430 -5.45 -11.70 7.10
CA VAL A 430 -4.40 -11.08 7.89
C VAL A 430 -4.95 -10.65 9.25
N VAL A 431 -4.26 -11.05 10.31
CA VAL A 431 -4.46 -10.55 11.67
C VAL A 431 -3.31 -9.61 12.01
N VAL A 432 -3.62 -8.35 12.30
CA VAL A 432 -2.58 -7.38 12.70
C VAL A 432 -2.31 -7.52 14.18
N MET A 433 -1.04 -7.67 14.53
CA MET A 433 -0.56 -7.51 15.89
C MET A 433 0.01 -6.09 16.07
N ALA A 434 -0.44 -5.41 17.12
CA ALA A 434 -0.12 -4.03 17.42
C ALA A 434 0.47 -3.88 18.83
N ASN A 435 1.25 -2.83 19.06
CA ASN A 435 1.76 -2.49 20.39
C ASN A 435 0.59 -2.12 21.30
N LYS A 436 0.53 -2.69 22.51
CA LYS A 436 -0.50 -2.35 23.50
C LYS A 436 -0.52 -0.83 23.75
N GLY A 437 -1.71 -0.24 23.58
CA GLY A 437 -1.93 1.21 23.65
C GLY A 437 -2.23 1.87 22.30
N TYR A 438 -1.85 1.24 21.18
CA TYR A 438 -2.30 1.66 19.84
C TYR A 438 -3.85 1.65 19.75
N PRO A 439 -4.51 2.64 19.11
CA PRO A 439 -3.97 3.76 18.31
C PRO A 439 -3.59 5.02 19.10
N GLY A 440 -3.62 4.96 20.44
CA GLY A 440 -3.14 5.98 21.35
C GLY A 440 -1.62 5.94 21.55
N ALA A 441 -1.15 6.35 22.74
CA ALA A 441 0.26 6.25 23.10
C ALA A 441 0.64 4.79 23.39
N TYR A 442 1.82 4.37 22.94
CA TYR A 442 2.34 3.03 23.13
C TYR A 442 3.85 3.05 23.34
N GLU A 443 4.36 2.03 24.04
CA GLU A 443 5.79 1.86 24.28
C GLU A 443 6.46 1.13 23.10
N LYS A 444 7.67 1.56 22.74
CA LYS A 444 8.50 0.95 21.69
C LYS A 444 9.63 0.12 22.31
N GLY A 445 10.29 -0.70 21.47
CA GLY A 445 11.45 -1.49 21.86
C GLY A 445 11.12 -2.81 22.54
N SER A 446 9.86 -3.24 22.52
CA SER A 446 9.47 -4.52 23.13
C SER A 446 9.89 -5.69 22.25
N LEU A 447 10.50 -6.69 22.88
CA LEU A 447 11.08 -7.84 22.20
C LEU A 447 10.02 -8.78 21.61
N ILE A 448 10.26 -9.25 20.40
CA ILE A 448 9.43 -10.20 19.66
C ILE A 448 10.25 -11.46 19.42
N ARG A 449 9.72 -12.62 19.79
CA ARG A 449 10.37 -13.92 19.58
C ARG A 449 9.44 -14.88 18.85
N LYS A 450 10.03 -15.97 18.37
CA LYS A 450 9.34 -17.10 17.71
C LYS A 450 8.67 -16.78 16.37
N LEU A 451 9.21 -15.82 15.62
CA LEU A 451 8.63 -15.43 14.33
C LEU A 451 8.78 -16.53 13.27
N GLU A 452 9.94 -17.19 13.21
CA GLU A 452 10.20 -18.28 12.28
C GLU A 452 9.35 -19.51 12.60
N GLU A 453 9.24 -19.86 13.88
CA GLU A 453 8.39 -20.95 14.36
C GLU A 453 6.92 -20.68 14.04
N ALA A 454 6.46 -19.44 14.22
CA ALA A 454 5.10 -19.03 13.88
C ALA A 454 4.81 -19.09 12.37
N GLU A 455 5.75 -18.73 11.49
CA GLU A 455 5.58 -18.90 10.04
C GLU A 455 5.50 -20.38 9.63
N ASN A 456 6.12 -21.28 10.39
CA ASN A 456 6.23 -22.70 10.06
C ASN A 456 5.25 -23.61 10.83
N VAL A 457 4.46 -23.07 11.77
CA VAL A 457 3.54 -23.87 12.60
C VAL A 457 2.46 -24.59 11.77
N VAL A 458 2.04 -23.99 10.66
CA VAL A 458 1.12 -24.56 9.67
C VAL A 458 1.49 -24.03 8.28
N PRO A 459 1.21 -24.79 7.18
CA PRO A 459 1.56 -24.34 5.84
C PRO A 459 0.76 -23.10 5.40
N ASN A 460 1.36 -22.33 4.47
CA ASN A 460 0.79 -21.13 3.85
C ASN A 460 0.55 -19.96 4.83
N VAL A 461 1.45 -19.79 5.80
CA VAL A 461 1.53 -18.60 6.65
C VAL A 461 2.67 -17.72 6.16
N LYS A 462 2.46 -16.40 6.18
CA LYS A 462 3.48 -15.38 5.99
C LYS A 462 3.26 -14.25 6.98
N ILE A 463 4.30 -13.88 7.71
CA ILE A 463 4.30 -12.73 8.60
C ILE A 463 4.91 -11.55 7.85
N PHE A 464 4.09 -10.53 7.59
CA PHE A 464 4.58 -9.26 7.07
C PHE A 464 4.93 -8.32 8.21
N HIS A 465 6.13 -7.78 8.16
CA HIS A 465 6.60 -6.82 9.15
C HIS A 465 6.21 -5.40 8.75
N ALA A 466 5.70 -4.65 9.72
CA ALA A 466 5.46 -3.21 9.64
C ALA A 466 6.46 -2.49 10.55
N GLY A 467 6.05 -2.12 11.77
CA GLY A 467 6.91 -1.42 12.72
C GLY A 467 7.85 -2.35 13.49
N THR A 468 8.83 -2.97 12.83
CA THR A 468 9.89 -3.78 13.48
C THR A 468 11.29 -3.28 13.15
N ALA A 469 12.20 -3.38 14.12
CA ALA A 469 13.64 -3.16 13.94
C ALA A 469 14.44 -4.29 14.59
N PHE A 470 15.76 -4.30 14.37
CA PHE A 470 16.69 -5.07 15.18
C PHE A 470 17.21 -4.22 16.35
N ASP A 471 17.36 -4.82 17.52
CA ASP A 471 18.13 -4.23 18.62
C ASP A 471 19.64 -4.47 18.44
N SER A 472 20.44 -4.04 19.43
CA SER A 472 21.90 -4.19 19.40
C SER A 472 22.38 -5.64 19.47
N GLU A 473 21.53 -6.57 19.93
CA GLU A 473 21.84 -8.00 20.03
C GLU A 473 21.33 -8.78 18.81
N GLY A 474 20.68 -8.11 17.85
CA GLY A 474 20.14 -8.71 16.63
C GLY A 474 18.75 -9.32 16.80
N TYR A 475 18.04 -9.03 17.89
CA TYR A 475 16.66 -9.49 18.07
C TYR A 475 15.64 -8.52 17.49
N PHE A 476 14.49 -9.06 17.06
CA PHE A 476 13.38 -8.23 16.61
C PHE A 476 12.72 -7.49 17.77
N ILE A 477 12.54 -6.19 17.59
CA ILE A 477 11.83 -5.30 18.51
C ILE A 477 10.70 -4.55 17.80
N ALA A 478 9.62 -4.29 18.54
CA ALA A 478 8.46 -3.54 18.06
C ALA A 478 8.71 -2.01 18.15
N THR A 479 8.67 -1.30 17.02
CA THR A 479 8.98 0.14 16.92
C THR A 479 7.82 1.00 16.37
N GLY A 480 6.76 0.39 15.84
CA GLY A 480 5.56 1.07 15.33
C GLY A 480 4.28 0.74 16.09
N GLY A 481 3.18 1.40 15.75
CA GLY A 481 1.86 1.11 16.33
C GLY A 481 1.35 -0.25 15.89
N ARG A 482 1.26 -0.46 14.57
CA ARG A 482 1.09 -1.78 13.95
C ARG A 482 2.47 -2.36 13.68
N VAL A 483 2.65 -3.64 14.02
CA VAL A 483 3.98 -4.24 14.10
C VAL A 483 4.10 -5.43 13.17
N LEU A 484 3.14 -6.35 13.20
CA LEU A 484 3.11 -7.53 12.35
C LEU A 484 1.74 -7.67 11.70
N GLY A 485 1.70 -8.17 10.48
CA GLY A 485 0.51 -8.71 9.83
C GLY A 485 0.69 -10.20 9.59
N VAL A 486 0.06 -11.01 10.43
CA VAL A 486 0.13 -12.47 10.34
C VAL A 486 -0.90 -12.93 9.33
N THR A 487 -0.43 -13.31 8.15
CA THR A 487 -1.27 -13.60 6.99
C THR A 487 -1.26 -15.08 6.68
N ALA A 488 -2.42 -15.68 6.41
CA ALA A 488 -2.52 -17.08 6.01
C ALA A 488 -3.47 -17.28 4.84
N LYS A 489 -3.22 -18.34 4.04
CA LYS A 489 -4.11 -18.82 2.99
C LYS A 489 -4.81 -20.13 3.38
N GLY A 490 -6.07 -20.25 2.98
CA GLY A 490 -6.88 -21.45 3.11
C GLY A 490 -7.72 -21.71 1.86
N SER A 491 -8.25 -22.92 1.75
CA SER A 491 -9.24 -23.27 0.71
C SER A 491 -10.54 -22.47 0.84
N ASN A 492 -10.81 -21.93 2.03
CA ASN A 492 -11.91 -21.03 2.34
C ASN A 492 -11.51 -20.07 3.49
N LEU A 493 -12.38 -19.11 3.79
CA LEU A 493 -12.12 -18.09 4.81
C LEU A 493 -11.94 -18.66 6.22
N GLN A 494 -12.68 -19.71 6.59
CA GLN A 494 -12.58 -20.33 7.91
C GLN A 494 -11.20 -20.98 8.09
N GLU A 495 -10.70 -21.70 7.09
CA GLU A 495 -9.37 -22.32 7.15
C GLU A 495 -8.25 -21.25 7.18
N ALA A 496 -8.38 -20.18 6.39
CA ALA A 496 -7.43 -19.07 6.41
C ALA A 496 -7.37 -18.41 7.80
N ARG A 497 -8.55 -18.20 8.42
CA ARG A 497 -8.66 -17.71 9.79
C ARG A 497 -7.95 -18.61 10.79
N ASP A 498 -8.30 -19.90 10.80
CA ASP A 498 -7.77 -20.84 11.79
C ASP A 498 -6.24 -20.95 11.71
N LYS A 499 -5.67 -20.90 10.50
CA LYS A 499 -4.22 -20.88 10.30
C LYS A 499 -3.57 -19.58 10.78
N ALA A 500 -4.16 -18.43 10.45
CA ALA A 500 -3.63 -17.13 10.88
C ALA A 500 -3.59 -17.04 12.42
N TYR A 501 -4.66 -17.43 13.11
CA TYR A 501 -4.70 -17.42 14.58
C TYR A 501 -3.75 -18.43 15.21
N ARG A 502 -3.58 -19.63 14.63
CA ARG A 502 -2.55 -20.58 15.09
C ARG A 502 -1.14 -19.99 15.04
N ALA A 503 -0.80 -19.28 13.97
CA ALA A 503 0.48 -18.58 13.87
C ALA A 503 0.61 -17.44 14.87
N VAL A 504 -0.45 -16.64 15.06
CA VAL A 504 -0.48 -15.57 16.07
C VAL A 504 -0.24 -16.13 17.49
N GLU A 505 -0.78 -17.31 17.81
CA GLU A 505 -0.62 -17.95 19.12
C GLU A 505 0.81 -18.45 19.39
N GLU A 506 1.59 -18.77 18.35
CA GLU A 506 2.99 -19.20 18.49
C GLU A 506 3.94 -18.01 18.75
N ILE A 507 3.58 -16.81 18.30
CA ILE A 507 4.41 -15.60 18.46
C ILE A 507 4.52 -15.22 19.94
N ASN A 508 5.75 -15.16 20.45
CA ASN A 508 6.01 -14.68 21.80
C ASN A 508 6.28 -13.18 21.80
N TRP A 509 5.21 -12.41 22.03
CA TRP A 509 5.27 -10.97 22.19
C TRP A 509 4.28 -10.47 23.26
N PRO A 510 4.67 -10.46 24.55
CA PRO A 510 3.76 -10.16 25.65
C PRO A 510 3.18 -8.74 25.66
N ARG A 511 3.84 -7.80 24.96
CA ARG A 511 3.38 -6.41 24.81
C ARG A 511 2.59 -6.15 23.53
N GLY A 512 2.39 -7.18 22.72
CA GLY A 512 1.49 -7.16 21.57
C GLY A 512 0.04 -7.43 21.98
N PHE A 513 -0.88 -6.96 21.15
CA PHE A 513 -2.28 -7.41 21.16
C PHE A 513 -2.80 -7.50 19.72
N TYR A 514 -3.91 -8.21 19.56
CA TYR A 514 -4.60 -8.40 18.28
C TYR A 514 -6.10 -8.63 18.56
N ARG A 515 -6.93 -8.41 17.54
CA ARG A 515 -8.36 -8.76 17.58
C ARG A 515 -8.56 -10.25 17.37
N ARG A 516 -9.58 -10.84 18.00
CA ARG A 516 -9.90 -12.29 17.92
C ARG A 516 -11.03 -12.63 16.94
N ASP A 517 -11.62 -11.60 16.36
CA ASP A 517 -12.84 -11.67 15.56
C ASP A 517 -12.63 -11.23 14.10
N ILE A 518 -11.40 -11.12 13.59
CA ILE A 518 -11.18 -10.81 12.17
C ILE A 518 -11.94 -11.81 11.29
N GLY A 519 -12.81 -11.29 10.41
CA GLY A 519 -13.68 -12.07 9.52
C GLY A 519 -15.05 -12.45 10.11
N TRP A 520 -15.40 -12.01 11.32
CA TRP A 520 -16.62 -12.42 12.04
C TRP A 520 -17.94 -12.10 11.32
N ARG A 521 -17.97 -11.09 10.44
CA ARG A 521 -19.16 -10.75 9.66
C ARG A 521 -19.42 -11.72 8.50
N ALA A 522 -18.36 -12.31 7.95
CA ALA A 522 -18.43 -13.24 6.83
C ALA A 522 -18.48 -14.71 7.27
N LEU A 523 -18.09 -15.01 8.51
CA LEU A 523 -18.10 -16.36 9.06
C LEU A 523 -19.34 -16.57 9.94
N PRO A 524 -19.92 -17.79 9.98
CA PRO A 524 -20.99 -18.11 10.91
C PRO A 524 -20.54 -17.87 12.35
N GLN A 525 -21.38 -17.22 13.15
CA GLN A 525 -21.18 -17.17 14.60
C GLN A 525 -21.42 -18.57 15.16
N LYS A 526 -20.45 -19.10 15.91
CA LYS A 526 -20.57 -20.38 16.61
C LYS A 526 -21.35 -20.25 17.90
#